data_AF-A0A962EEX6-F1
#
_entry.id   AF-A0A962EEX6-F1
#
_cell.length_a   1.000
_cell.length_b   1.000
_cell.length_c   1.000
_cell.angle_alpha   90.00
_cell.angle_beta   90.00
_cell.angle_gamma   90.00
#
_symmetry.space_group_name_H-M   'P 1'
#
loop_
_entity.id
_entity.type
_entity.pdbx_description
1 polymer ?
#
loop_
_entity_poly.entity_id
_entity_poly.type
_entity_poly.pdbx_seq_one_letter_code
_entity_poly.pdbx_strand_id
1 'polypeptide(L)'
;RVLLGNLAANLIRNVWTNAIIFCGHFTTEAHIFTRAEVEGESRGHWYLRQIQGSSNLEGGRWFHIMSGHLSHQIEHHLFPDIPAPRYTEMAPKVREICARYGVYYNTGGFWRQYGGVLARIFRHALPTRTRTLEAAPGL
;
A
#
# COMPACT_ATOMS: atom_id res chain seq x y z
N ARG A 1 -14.23 -31.51 -13.90
CA ARG A 1 -13.15 -31.53 -12.87
C ARG A 1 -12.07 -30.49 -13.17
N VAL A 2 -11.45 -30.51 -14.36
CA VAL A 2 -10.43 -29.51 -14.77
C VAL A 2 -10.96 -28.07 -14.75
N LEU A 3 -12.16 -27.81 -15.33
CA LEU A 3 -12.75 -26.47 -15.34
C LEU A 3 -12.94 -25.89 -13.92
N LEU A 4 -13.48 -26.69 -13.01
CA LEU A 4 -13.69 -26.29 -11.62
C LEU A 4 -12.36 -25.98 -10.91
N GLY A 5 -11.34 -26.81 -11.14
CA GLY A 5 -9.99 -26.56 -10.62
C GLY A 5 -9.40 -25.24 -11.14
N ASN A 6 -9.53 -24.98 -12.44
CA ASN A 6 -9.05 -23.73 -13.04
C ASN A 6 -9.80 -22.51 -12.51
N LEU A 7 -11.11 -22.61 -12.33
CA LEU A 7 -11.91 -21.53 -11.78
C LEU A 7 -11.48 -21.21 -10.35
N ALA A 8 -11.33 -22.24 -9.50
CA ALA A 8 -10.90 -22.07 -8.12
C ALA A 8 -9.49 -21.46 -8.04
N ALA A 9 -8.54 -21.97 -8.82
CA ALA A 9 -7.17 -21.46 -8.84
C ALA A 9 -7.11 -19.98 -9.27
N ASN A 10 -7.85 -19.59 -10.31
CA ASN A 10 -7.90 -18.19 -10.75
C ASN A 10 -8.54 -17.29 -9.70
N LEU A 11 -9.62 -17.73 -9.06
CA LEU A 11 -10.29 -16.95 -8.02
C LEU A 11 -9.36 -16.72 -6.82
N ILE A 12 -8.75 -17.80 -6.30
CA ILE A 12 -7.84 -17.72 -5.15
C ILE A 12 -6.66 -16.82 -5.48
N ARG A 13 -6.03 -16.99 -6.64
CA ARG A 13 -4.92 -16.13 -7.07
C ARG A 13 -5.35 -14.67 -7.14
N ASN A 14 -6.46 -14.37 -7.80
CA ASN A 14 -6.93 -12.99 -7.98
C ASN A 14 -7.27 -12.33 -6.64
N VAL A 15 -7.94 -13.03 -5.74
CA VAL A 15 -8.25 -12.52 -4.40
C VAL A 15 -6.97 -12.30 -3.58
N TRP A 16 -6.03 -13.25 -3.62
CA TRP A 16 -4.76 -13.14 -2.90
C TRP A 16 -3.91 -11.98 -3.43
N THR A 17 -3.68 -11.90 -4.74
CA THR A 17 -2.93 -10.80 -5.36
C THR A 17 -3.62 -9.46 -5.08
N ASN A 18 -4.95 -9.38 -5.20
CA ASN A 18 -5.69 -8.17 -4.84
C ASN A 18 -5.42 -7.75 -3.39
N ALA A 19 -5.56 -8.67 -2.43
CA ALA A 19 -5.38 -8.36 -1.02
C ALA A 19 -3.97 -7.86 -0.71
N ILE A 20 -2.93 -8.53 -1.24
CA ILE A 20 -1.53 -8.14 -1.01
C ILE A 20 -1.21 -6.79 -1.67
N ILE A 21 -1.59 -6.57 -2.93
CA ILE A 21 -1.26 -5.34 -3.65
C ILE A 21 -2.04 -4.13 -3.11
N PHE A 22 -3.34 -4.28 -2.83
CA PHE A 22 -4.13 -3.16 -2.33
C PHE A 22 -3.76 -2.77 -0.90
N CYS A 23 -3.45 -3.74 -0.03
CA CYS A 23 -2.89 -3.39 1.28
C CYS A 23 -1.55 -2.66 1.17
N GLY A 24 -0.84 -2.81 0.06
CA GLY A 24 0.36 -2.04 -0.23
C GLY A 24 0.16 -0.54 -0.45
N HIS A 25 -1.04 -0.11 -0.89
CA HIS A 25 -1.23 1.22 -1.48
C HIS A 25 -2.53 1.94 -1.09
N PHE A 26 -3.52 1.23 -0.57
CA PHE A 26 -4.87 1.73 -0.33
C PHE A 26 -5.30 1.65 1.14
N THR A 27 -4.37 1.38 2.05
CA THR A 27 -4.69 1.44 3.49
C THR A 27 -5.12 2.85 3.88
N THR A 28 -5.80 2.97 5.02
CA THR A 28 -6.28 4.28 5.53
C THR A 28 -5.15 5.31 5.63
N GLU A 29 -3.98 4.86 6.07
CA GLU A 29 -2.82 5.72 6.32
C GLU A 29 -1.91 5.89 5.09
N ALA A 30 -2.20 5.23 3.96
CA ALA A 30 -1.45 5.44 2.73
C ALA A 30 -1.86 6.77 2.10
N HIS A 31 -0.87 7.66 1.91
CA HIS A 31 -1.07 8.97 1.31
C HIS A 31 -1.27 8.83 -0.21
N ILE A 32 -2.24 9.56 -0.74
CA ILE A 32 -2.45 9.68 -2.19
C ILE A 32 -1.99 11.08 -2.59
N PHE A 33 -1.03 11.13 -3.51
CA PHE A 33 -0.45 12.37 -3.99
C PHE A 33 -1.03 12.72 -5.36
N THR A 34 -1.46 13.96 -5.53
CA THR A 34 -1.86 14.53 -6.81
C THR A 34 -0.63 14.83 -7.67
N ARG A 35 -0.84 15.02 -8.98
CA ARG A 35 0.25 15.37 -9.90
C ARG A 35 0.90 16.71 -9.56
N ALA A 36 0.11 17.68 -9.10
CA ALA A 36 0.61 19.00 -8.72
C ALA A 36 1.52 18.94 -7.49
N GLU A 37 1.20 18.08 -6.51
CA GLU A 37 2.02 17.92 -5.29
C GLU A 37 3.41 17.31 -5.56
N VAL A 38 3.59 16.63 -6.69
CA VAL A 38 4.87 15.99 -7.07
C VAL A 38 5.58 16.72 -8.20
N GLU A 39 5.09 17.89 -8.61
CA GLU A 39 5.73 18.71 -9.62
C GLU A 39 7.04 19.30 -9.07
N GLY A 40 8.14 19.15 -9.82
CA GLY A 40 9.46 19.59 -9.36
C GLY A 40 10.04 18.80 -8.19
N GLU A 41 9.49 17.60 -7.90
CA GLU A 41 9.91 16.77 -6.77
C GLU A 41 11.42 16.46 -6.79
N SER A 42 12.11 16.81 -5.70
CA SER A 42 13.50 16.41 -5.50
C SER A 42 13.61 14.90 -5.21
N ARG A 43 14.81 14.32 -5.39
CA ARG A 43 15.04 12.91 -5.05
C ARG A 43 14.73 12.54 -3.60
N GLY A 44 14.96 13.45 -2.65
CA GLY A 44 14.62 13.22 -1.24
C GLY A 44 13.12 13.12 -1.02
N HIS A 45 12.36 14.05 -1.60
CA HIS A 45 10.90 14.03 -1.58
C HIS A 45 10.33 12.77 -2.26
N TRP A 46 10.95 12.30 -3.35
CA TRP A 46 10.57 11.04 -3.99
C TRP A 46 10.62 9.85 -3.01
N TYR A 47 11.69 9.74 -2.20
CA TYR A 47 11.81 8.68 -1.18
C TYR A 47 10.74 8.82 -0.09
N LEU A 48 10.47 10.04 0.37
CA LEU A 48 9.41 10.28 1.36
C LEU A 48 8.05 9.85 0.81
N ARG A 49 7.76 10.18 -0.45
CA ARG A 49 6.54 9.76 -1.13
C ARG A 49 6.43 8.24 -1.25
N GLN A 50 7.52 7.53 -1.53
CA GLN A 50 7.51 6.06 -1.56
C GLN A 50 7.14 5.47 -0.20
N ILE A 51 7.66 6.04 0.90
CA ILE A 51 7.37 5.59 2.27
C ILE A 51 5.92 5.89 2.64
N GLN A 52 5.47 7.12 2.42
CA GLN A 52 4.14 7.59 2.83
C GLN A 52 3.01 7.04 1.96
N GLY A 53 3.28 6.77 0.67
CA GLY A 53 2.32 6.21 -0.28
C GLY A 53 2.24 4.68 -0.26
N SER A 54 3.04 4.01 0.58
CA SER A 54 3.09 2.56 0.66
C SER A 54 2.77 2.05 2.07
N SER A 55 2.46 0.76 2.21
CA SER A 55 2.21 0.12 3.51
C SER A 55 2.74 -1.29 3.54
N ASN A 56 3.23 -1.69 4.71
CA ASN A 56 3.75 -3.03 4.95
C ASN A 56 2.79 -3.89 5.74
N LEU A 57 2.82 -5.19 5.50
CA LEU A 57 2.03 -6.21 6.17
C LEU A 57 2.91 -7.01 7.14
N GLU A 58 2.49 -7.06 8.40
CA GLU A 58 3.12 -7.89 9.42
C GLU A 58 2.74 -9.36 9.23
N GLY A 59 3.70 -10.26 9.42
CA GLY A 59 3.48 -11.70 9.29
C GLY A 59 4.73 -12.51 9.62
N GLY A 60 4.59 -13.83 9.53
CA GLY A 60 5.72 -14.75 9.64
C GLY A 60 6.41 -15.01 8.30
N ARG A 61 7.50 -15.77 8.34
CA ARG A 61 8.31 -16.15 7.16
C ARG A 61 7.46 -16.68 5.99
N TRP A 62 6.53 -17.59 6.27
CA TRP A 62 5.68 -18.18 5.22
C TRP A 62 4.74 -17.17 4.58
N PHE A 63 4.21 -16.23 5.36
CA PHE A 63 3.38 -15.15 4.83
C PHE A 63 4.18 -14.26 3.87
N HIS A 64 5.39 -13.87 4.27
CA HIS A 64 6.29 -13.10 3.41
C HIS A 64 6.60 -13.86 2.11
N ILE A 65 6.92 -15.16 2.17
CA ILE A 65 7.15 -15.98 0.98
C ILE A 65 5.90 -16.07 0.09
N MET A 66 4.72 -16.35 0.65
CA MET A 66 3.46 -16.45 -0.10
C MET A 66 3.03 -15.13 -0.75
N SER A 67 3.45 -14.00 -0.17
CA SER A 67 3.25 -12.67 -0.77
C SER A 67 4.30 -12.32 -1.83
N GLY A 68 5.29 -13.18 -2.10
CA GLY A 68 6.45 -12.82 -2.92
C GLY A 68 7.31 -11.72 -2.29
N HIS A 69 7.27 -11.58 -0.97
CA HIS A 69 7.79 -10.49 -0.15
C HIS A 69 7.17 -9.11 -0.42
N LEU A 70 6.07 -9.04 -1.17
CA LEU A 70 5.27 -7.83 -1.34
C LEU A 70 4.45 -7.47 -0.09
N SER A 71 4.63 -8.18 1.02
CA SER A 71 4.32 -7.67 2.35
C SER A 71 5.23 -6.50 2.79
N HIS A 72 6.34 -6.27 2.07
CA HIS A 72 7.32 -5.21 2.31
C HIS A 72 7.32 -4.17 1.17
N GLN A 73 6.15 -3.57 0.88
CA GLN A 73 6.01 -2.59 -0.20
C GLN A 73 6.86 -1.33 0.02
N ILE A 74 7.01 -0.86 1.25
CA ILE A 74 7.87 0.30 1.51
C ILE A 74 9.29 0.03 0.99
N GLU A 75 9.87 -1.13 1.31
CA GLU A 75 11.21 -1.50 0.84
C GLU A 75 11.24 -1.76 -0.66
N HIS A 76 10.19 -2.39 -1.21
CA HIS A 76 10.06 -2.63 -2.64
C HIS A 76 10.06 -1.32 -3.45
N HIS A 77 9.33 -0.29 -2.99
CA HIS A 77 9.27 1.00 -3.68
C HIS A 77 10.54 1.82 -3.49
N LEU A 78 11.21 1.70 -2.33
CA LEU A 78 12.50 2.35 -2.09
C LEU A 78 13.63 1.71 -2.91
N PHE A 79 13.61 0.39 -3.09
CA PHE A 79 14.70 -0.40 -3.67
C PHE A 79 14.19 -1.55 -4.56
N PRO A 80 13.52 -1.25 -5.69
CA PRO A 80 12.83 -2.26 -6.50
C PRO A 80 13.77 -3.30 -7.14
N ASP A 81 15.04 -2.94 -7.33
CA ASP A 81 16.05 -3.79 -7.95
C ASP A 81 16.70 -4.79 -6.97
N ILE A 82 16.43 -4.67 -5.67
CA ILE A 82 16.98 -5.58 -4.67
C ILE A 82 16.19 -6.90 -4.68
N PRO A 83 16.87 -8.06 -4.57
CA PRO A 83 16.18 -9.33 -4.42
C PRO A 83 15.17 -9.33 -3.27
N ALA A 84 13.90 -9.61 -3.59
CA ALA A 84 12.76 -9.56 -2.69
C ALA A 84 12.96 -10.17 -1.28
N PRO A 85 13.66 -11.32 -1.12
CA PRO A 85 13.91 -11.87 0.22
C PRO A 85 14.65 -10.92 1.18
N ARG A 86 15.49 -10.02 0.65
CA ARG A 86 16.27 -9.07 1.44
C ARG A 86 15.43 -7.97 2.07
N TYR A 87 14.20 -7.73 1.59
CA TYR A 87 13.33 -6.71 2.18
C TYR A 87 13.07 -6.95 3.67
N THR A 88 12.97 -8.21 4.09
CA THR A 88 12.80 -8.59 5.50
C THR A 88 13.95 -8.09 6.38
N GLU A 89 15.19 -8.12 5.86
CA GLU A 89 16.39 -7.64 6.56
C GLU A 89 16.53 -6.12 6.49
N MET A 90 15.98 -5.49 5.45
CA MET A 90 16.03 -4.04 5.23
C MET A 90 14.97 -3.30 6.05
N ALA A 91 13.77 -3.86 6.18
CA ALA A 91 12.64 -3.28 6.87
C ALA A 91 12.95 -2.71 8.28
N PRO A 92 13.65 -3.41 9.19
CA PRO A 92 13.99 -2.84 10.49
C PRO A 92 14.91 -1.62 10.37
N LYS A 93 15.84 -1.59 9.39
CA LYS A 93 16.75 -0.46 9.16
C LYS A 93 16.00 0.75 8.60
N VAL A 94 15.11 0.53 7.63
CA VAL A 94 14.26 1.59 7.08
C VAL A 94 13.35 2.16 8.16
N ARG A 95 12.75 1.30 8.98
CA ARG A 95 11.89 1.72 10.11
C ARG A 95 12.66 2.54 11.14
N GLU A 96 13.89 2.17 11.48
CA GLU A 96 14.74 2.93 12.39
C GLU A 96 15.04 4.33 11.83
N ILE A 97 15.39 4.43 10.54
CA ILE A 97 15.62 5.71 9.87
C ILE A 97 14.35 6.56 9.90
N CYS A 98 13.19 5.97 9.56
CA CYS A 98 11.91 6.68 9.60
C CYS A 98 11.63 7.24 11.01
N ALA A 99 11.84 6.44 12.06
CA ALA A 99 11.67 6.88 13.45
C ALA A 99 12.61 8.04 13.82
N ARG A 100 13.88 7.98 13.39
CA ARG A 100 14.89 9.03 13.65
C ARG A 100 14.48 10.39 13.06
N TYR A 101 13.82 10.39 11.91
CA TYR A 101 13.41 11.61 11.21
C TYR A 101 11.91 11.93 11.38
N GLY A 102 11.20 11.22 12.26
CA GLY A 102 9.77 11.47 12.52
C GLY A 102 8.86 11.13 11.33
N VAL A 103 9.31 10.27 10.41
CA VAL A 103 8.51 9.80 9.26
C VAL A 103 7.68 8.61 9.70
N TYR A 104 6.37 8.65 9.45
CA TYR A 104 5.48 7.53 9.74
C TYR A 104 5.77 6.34 8.83
N TYR A 105 6.12 5.20 9.43
CA TYR A 105 6.35 3.93 8.73
C TYR A 105 5.08 3.07 8.82
N ASN A 106 4.26 3.12 7.78
CA ASN A 106 2.94 2.50 7.77
C ASN A 106 3.04 0.97 7.72
N THR A 107 2.71 0.31 8.82
CA THR A 107 2.76 -1.16 8.93
C THR A 107 1.64 -1.71 9.82
N GLY A 108 1.22 -2.95 9.59
CA GLY A 108 0.21 -3.60 10.42
C GLY A 108 -0.20 -4.99 9.97
N GLY A 109 -0.98 -5.67 10.81
CA GLY A 109 -1.50 -7.00 10.53
C GLY A 109 -2.47 -7.06 9.34
N PHE A 110 -2.40 -8.18 8.60
CA PHE A 110 -3.13 -8.39 7.35
C PHE A 110 -4.63 -8.11 7.42
N TRP A 111 -5.34 -8.72 8.38
CA TRP A 111 -6.79 -8.56 8.46
C TRP A 111 -7.23 -7.13 8.74
N ARG A 112 -6.46 -6.39 9.56
CA ARG A 112 -6.73 -4.98 9.85
C ARG A 112 -6.57 -4.12 8.60
N GLN A 113 -5.46 -4.28 7.88
CA GLN A 113 -5.20 -3.51 6.67
C GLN A 113 -6.19 -3.85 5.55
N TYR A 114 -6.46 -5.13 5.33
CA TYR A 114 -7.39 -5.55 4.28
C TYR A 114 -8.83 -5.11 4.57
N GLY A 115 -9.27 -5.19 5.83
CA GLY A 115 -10.55 -4.63 6.25
C GLY A 115 -10.65 -3.13 5.99
N GLY A 116 -9.58 -2.37 6.25
CA GLY A 116 -9.50 -0.94 5.95
C GLY A 116 -9.59 -0.64 4.45
N VAL A 117 -8.87 -1.40 3.62
CA VAL A 117 -8.94 -1.32 2.15
C VAL A 117 -10.37 -1.57 1.66
N LEU A 118 -11.01 -2.65 2.11
CA LEU A 118 -12.39 -2.97 1.71
C LEU A 118 -13.36 -1.86 2.13
N ALA A 119 -13.26 -1.37 3.35
CA ALA A 119 -14.07 -0.25 3.83
C ALA A 119 -13.89 1.00 2.96
N ARG A 120 -12.64 1.32 2.58
CA ARG A 120 -12.33 2.43 1.68
C ARG A 120 -12.94 2.23 0.29
N ILE A 121 -12.80 1.03 -0.28
CA ILE A 121 -13.43 0.67 -1.57
C ILE A 121 -14.94 0.86 -1.49
N PHE A 122 -15.61 0.28 -0.48
CA PHE A 122 -17.06 0.41 -0.31
C PHE A 122 -17.50 1.87 -0.15
N ARG A 123 -16.76 2.67 0.63
CA ARG A 123 -17.05 4.10 0.82
C ARG A 123 -17.00 4.89 -0.49
N HIS A 124 -16.13 4.50 -1.41
CA HIS A 124 -15.89 5.21 -2.67
C HIS A 124 -16.50 4.51 -3.91
N ALA A 125 -17.17 3.36 -3.74
CA ALA A 125 -17.80 2.62 -4.83
C ALA A 125 -19.08 3.28 -5.36
N LEU A 126 -19.68 4.17 -4.55
CA LEU A 126 -20.88 4.91 -4.91
C LEU A 126 -20.54 6.39 -5.15
N PRO A 127 -21.23 7.07 -6.09
CA PRO A 127 -21.01 8.49 -6.32
C PRO A 127 -21.29 9.27 -5.03
N THR A 128 -20.31 10.03 -4.58
CA THR A 128 -20.52 11.03 -3.53
C THR A 128 -21.60 11.98 -4.02
N ARG A 129 -22.66 12.20 -3.22
CA ARG A 129 -23.69 13.20 -3.52
C ARG A 129 -22.95 14.49 -3.85
N THR A 130 -23.10 14.99 -5.08
CA THR A 130 -22.49 16.24 -5.52
C THR A 130 -22.89 17.30 -4.50
N ARG A 131 -21.98 17.68 -3.61
CA ARG A 131 -22.11 18.97 -2.94
C ARG A 131 -21.89 19.93 -4.08
N THR A 132 -22.96 20.51 -4.61
CA THR A 132 -22.89 21.73 -5.40
C THR A 132 -21.92 22.61 -4.64
N LEU A 133 -20.74 22.82 -5.20
CA LEU A 133 -19.90 23.93 -4.80
C LEU A 133 -20.70 25.15 -5.25
N GLU A 134 -21.69 25.55 -4.44
CA GLU A 134 -22.12 26.93 -4.45
C GLU A 134 -20.85 27.71 -4.18
N ALA A 135 -20.42 28.42 -5.23
CA ALA A 135 -19.41 29.43 -5.13
C ALA A 135 -19.83 30.35 -3.98
N ALA A 136 -19.16 30.22 -2.83
CA ALA A 136 -19.22 31.24 -1.81
C ALA A 136 -18.63 32.49 -2.46
N PRO A 137 -19.39 33.58 -2.61
CA PRO A 137 -18.84 34.81 -3.14
C PRO A 137 -17.93 35.42 -2.08
N GLY A 138 -16.66 35.59 -2.42
CA GLY A 138 -15.72 36.45 -1.70
C GLY A 138 -14.93 35.76 -0.58
N LEU A 139 -13.71 35.31 -0.93
CA LEU A 139 -12.47 35.47 -0.15
C LEU A 139 -11.31 35.57 -1.15
#